data_AF-A0A3P6T0J7-F1
#
_entry.id   AF-A0A3P6T0J7-F1
#
_cell.length_a   1.000
_cell.length_b   1.000
_cell.length_c   1.000
_cell.angle_alpha   90.00
_cell.angle_beta   90.00
_cell.angle_gamma   90.00
#
_symmetry.space_group_name_H-M   'P 1'
#
loop_
_entity.id
_entity.type
_entity.pdbx_description
1 polymer ?
#
loop_
_entity_poly.entity_id
_entity_poly.type
_entity_poly.pdbx_seq_one_letter_code
_entity_poly.pdbx_strand_id
1 'polypeptide(L)'
;MEQDLPIFKEIRDSFGQLALQNVRHWEWAVIRTGTTKEQLYFLHSCVRNNLFPKSVHYKPPVQTNRAREIARTMSKKMLQELITDAHKRLEKYTAAIYYWREKCAELLSDEWISKLDKAIEKQMNVKRKIKRERLNQKLENMKRSDKENRKNVEMQLENLCISPRSALNIEIEEEAFNSSPDTEDLPSFAAALQLSLQDEGQTRCPFKCHQGGQSFSNPHPIA
;
A
#
# COMPACT_ATOMS: atom_id res chain seq x y z
N MET A 1 -11.88 -0.39 -27.24
CA MET A 1 -13.13 -0.84 -27.88
C MET A 1 -13.71 -1.95 -27.03
N GLU A 2 -14.93 -1.77 -26.55
CA GLU A 2 -15.72 -2.84 -25.94
C GLU A 2 -16.56 -3.43 -27.08
N GLN A 3 -16.28 -4.67 -27.48
CA GLN A 3 -17.06 -5.34 -28.51
C GLN A 3 -18.30 -5.94 -27.84
N ASP A 4 -19.44 -5.27 -28.03
CA ASP A 4 -20.73 -5.83 -27.63
C ASP A 4 -20.97 -7.13 -28.40
N LEU A 5 -21.07 -8.24 -27.66
CA LEU A 5 -21.43 -9.53 -28.22
C LEU A 5 -22.82 -9.42 -28.86
N PRO A 6 -23.07 -10.02 -30.04
CA PRO A 6 -24.36 -9.96 -30.72
C PRO A 6 -25.51 -10.46 -29.82
N ILE A 7 -25.22 -11.43 -28.93
CA ILE A 7 -26.15 -11.96 -27.92
C ILE A 7 -26.77 -10.88 -27.02
N PHE A 8 -26.06 -9.77 -26.70
CA PHE A 8 -26.63 -8.70 -25.87
C PHE A 8 -27.58 -7.80 -26.67
N LYS A 9 -27.33 -7.64 -27.97
CA LYS A 9 -28.29 -7.01 -28.88
C LYS A 9 -29.53 -7.90 -29.04
N GLU A 10 -29.33 -9.20 -29.26
CA GLU A 10 -30.43 -10.18 -29.33
C GLU A 10 -31.30 -10.14 -28.05
N ILE A 11 -30.71 -10.16 -26.85
CA ILE A 11 -31.48 -10.04 -25.59
C ILE A 11 -32.33 -8.77 -25.57
N ARG A 12 -31.74 -7.61 -25.87
CA ARG A 12 -32.44 -6.33 -25.79
C ARG A 12 -33.59 -6.26 -26.80
N ASP A 13 -33.34 -6.76 -28.01
CA ASP A 13 -34.27 -6.67 -29.14
C ASP A 13 -35.38 -7.74 -29.05
N SER A 14 -35.20 -8.82 -28.26
CA SER A 14 -36.21 -9.87 -28.02
C SER A 14 -36.90 -9.83 -26.64
N PHE A 15 -36.21 -9.41 -25.58
CA PHE A 15 -36.68 -9.43 -24.18
C PHE A 15 -36.63 -8.05 -23.50
N GLY A 16 -36.25 -7.00 -24.23
CA GLY A 16 -36.27 -5.62 -23.76
C GLY A 16 -35.09 -5.22 -22.86
N GLN A 17 -35.12 -3.94 -22.45
CA GLN A 17 -34.01 -3.29 -21.76
C GLN A 17 -33.76 -3.82 -20.34
N LEU A 18 -34.81 -4.27 -19.63
CA LEU A 18 -34.69 -4.82 -18.27
C LEU A 18 -33.92 -6.15 -18.25
N ALA A 19 -34.24 -7.06 -19.19
CA ALA A 19 -33.51 -8.31 -19.35
C ALA A 19 -32.03 -8.06 -19.66
N LEU A 20 -31.72 -7.10 -20.55
CA LEU A 20 -30.35 -6.68 -20.82
C LEU A 20 -29.65 -6.18 -19.53
N GLN A 21 -30.29 -5.33 -18.73
CA GLN A 21 -29.70 -4.80 -17.50
C GLN A 21 -29.36 -5.91 -16.50
N ASN A 22 -30.28 -6.85 -16.24
CA ASN A 22 -30.05 -8.00 -15.35
C ASN A 22 -28.86 -8.83 -15.84
N VAL A 23 -28.81 -9.13 -17.15
CA VAL A 23 -27.70 -9.87 -17.78
C VAL A 23 -26.37 -9.11 -17.67
N ARG A 24 -26.35 -7.78 -17.81
CA ARG A 24 -25.11 -6.98 -17.65
C ARG A 24 -24.63 -6.93 -16.20
N HIS A 25 -25.53 -6.92 -15.22
CA HIS A 25 -25.14 -7.04 -13.80
C HIS A 25 -24.59 -8.43 -13.47
N TRP A 26 -25.15 -9.49 -14.06
CA TRP A 26 -24.63 -10.86 -13.99
C TRP A 26 -23.24 -10.97 -14.65
N GLU A 27 -23.09 -10.49 -15.89
CA GLU A 27 -21.82 -10.43 -16.63
C GLU A 27 -20.72 -9.74 -15.80
N TRP A 28 -21.03 -8.56 -15.25
CA TRP A 28 -20.13 -7.80 -14.40
C TRP A 28 -19.70 -8.62 -13.18
N ALA A 29 -20.62 -9.30 -12.50
CA ALA A 29 -20.30 -10.09 -11.30
C ALA A 29 -19.40 -11.29 -11.62
N VAL A 30 -19.63 -12.00 -12.73
CA VAL A 30 -18.78 -13.11 -13.19
C VAL A 30 -17.37 -12.62 -13.58
N ILE A 31 -17.27 -11.52 -14.35
CA ILE A 31 -15.97 -10.91 -14.72
C ILE A 31 -15.22 -10.41 -13.46
N ARG A 32 -15.92 -9.82 -12.50
CA ARG A 32 -15.34 -9.36 -11.22
C ARG A 32 -14.84 -10.51 -10.36
N THR A 33 -15.57 -11.63 -10.29
CA THR A 33 -15.11 -12.87 -9.65
C THR A 33 -13.82 -13.39 -10.30
N GLY A 34 -13.81 -13.57 -11.62
CA GLY A 34 -12.63 -14.07 -12.35
C GLY A 34 -11.39 -13.20 -12.17
N THR A 35 -11.54 -11.88 -12.31
CA THR A 35 -10.42 -10.93 -12.17
C THR A 35 -9.98 -10.70 -10.72
N THR A 36 -10.85 -10.94 -9.73
CA THR A 36 -10.49 -10.88 -8.30
C THR A 36 -9.76 -12.14 -7.84
N LYS A 37 -10.11 -13.33 -8.36
CA LYS A 37 -9.33 -14.57 -8.11
C LYS A 37 -7.87 -14.42 -8.54
N GLU A 38 -7.60 -13.82 -9.70
CA GLU A 38 -6.21 -13.55 -10.15
C GLU A 38 -5.50 -12.48 -9.30
N GLN A 39 -6.21 -11.47 -8.80
CA GLN A 39 -5.66 -10.53 -7.81
C GLN A 39 -5.28 -11.23 -6.49
N LEU A 40 -6.12 -12.15 -6.02
CA LEU A 40 -5.86 -12.94 -4.80
C LEU A 40 -4.63 -13.84 -4.97
N TYR A 41 -4.51 -14.55 -6.10
CA TYR A 41 -3.31 -15.33 -6.43
C TYR A 41 -2.03 -14.47 -6.44
N PHE A 42 -2.09 -13.25 -6.98
CA PHE A 42 -0.98 -12.31 -6.94
C PHE A 42 -0.63 -11.88 -5.49
N LEU A 43 -1.62 -11.56 -4.65
CA LEU A 43 -1.37 -11.15 -3.26
C LEU A 43 -0.75 -12.29 -2.43
N HIS A 44 -1.25 -13.52 -2.52
CA HIS A 44 -0.60 -14.67 -1.89
C HIS A 44 0.81 -14.92 -2.44
N SER A 45 1.04 -14.69 -3.73
CA SER A 45 2.39 -14.80 -4.31
C SER A 45 3.34 -13.73 -3.80
N CYS A 46 2.85 -12.52 -3.50
CA CYS A 46 3.61 -11.49 -2.81
C CYS A 46 4.03 -11.95 -1.41
N VAL A 47 3.08 -12.47 -0.61
CA VAL A 47 3.36 -13.04 0.72
C VAL A 47 4.43 -14.15 0.65
N ARG A 48 4.28 -15.14 -0.24
CA ARG A 48 5.25 -16.25 -0.40
C ARG A 48 6.67 -15.80 -0.77
N ASN A 49 6.81 -14.64 -1.43
CA ASN A 49 8.11 -14.09 -1.85
C ASN A 49 8.61 -12.95 -0.93
N ASN A 50 7.93 -12.68 0.20
CA ASN A 50 8.17 -11.52 1.07
C ASN A 50 8.17 -10.15 0.35
N LEU A 51 7.43 -10.03 -0.77
CA LEU A 51 7.32 -8.83 -1.58
C LEU A 51 6.12 -7.97 -1.14
N PHE A 52 6.28 -6.64 -1.21
CA PHE A 52 5.18 -5.69 -0.95
C PHE A 52 4.85 -4.92 -2.23
N PRO A 53 3.61 -5.02 -2.76
CA PRO A 53 3.15 -4.12 -3.82
C PRO A 53 3.28 -2.65 -3.39
N LYS A 54 3.70 -1.75 -4.30
CA LYS A 54 3.90 -0.31 -4.01
C LYS A 54 2.74 0.37 -3.24
N SER A 55 1.50 -0.09 -3.43
CA SER A 55 0.30 0.41 -2.75
C SER A 55 0.18 0.06 -1.25
N VAL A 56 1.01 -0.85 -0.73
CA VAL A 56 1.06 -1.25 0.69
C VAL A 56 2.49 -1.24 1.25
N HIS A 57 3.45 -0.71 0.49
CA HIS A 57 4.84 -0.62 0.90
C HIS A 57 5.09 0.72 1.60
N TYR A 58 5.18 0.69 2.93
CA TYR A 58 5.50 1.89 3.70
C TYR A 58 7.01 2.17 3.66
N LYS A 59 7.40 3.36 3.18
CA LYS A 59 8.76 3.89 3.35
C LYS A 59 8.83 4.55 4.75
N PRO A 60 9.78 4.16 5.62
CA PRO A 60 9.95 4.82 6.91
C PRO A 60 10.49 6.26 6.72
N PRO A 61 10.05 7.23 7.55
CA PRO A 61 10.53 8.61 7.47
C PRO A 61 11.97 8.78 7.99
N VAL A 62 12.43 7.89 8.88
CA VAL A 62 13.77 7.91 9.48
C VAL A 62 14.44 6.56 9.23
N GLN A 63 15.75 6.54 8.95
CA GLN A 63 16.48 5.33 8.54
C GLN A 63 16.92 4.42 9.70
N THR A 64 16.30 4.50 10.88
CA THR A 64 16.65 3.62 12.01
C THR A 64 16.08 2.21 11.85
N ASN A 65 16.73 1.22 12.46
CA ASN A 65 16.28 -0.17 12.47
C ASN A 65 14.83 -0.32 12.99
N ARG A 66 14.49 0.41 14.07
CA ARG A 66 13.14 0.45 14.66
C ARG A 66 12.10 0.99 13.67
N ALA A 67 12.39 2.09 12.97
CA ALA A 67 11.48 2.65 11.97
C ALA A 67 11.31 1.72 10.75
N ARG A 68 12.39 1.08 10.29
CA ARG A 68 12.33 0.07 9.21
C ARG A 68 11.43 -1.11 9.58
N GLU A 69 11.50 -1.64 10.80
CA GLU A 69 10.66 -2.79 11.19
C GLU A 69 9.20 -2.43 11.47
N ILE A 70 8.92 -1.22 11.99
CA ILE A 70 7.54 -0.70 12.09
C ILE A 70 6.93 -0.61 10.68
N ALA A 71 7.66 -0.04 9.71
CA ALA A 71 7.19 0.10 8.33
C ALA A 71 6.94 -1.27 7.65
N ARG A 72 7.81 -2.27 7.86
CA ARG A 72 7.58 -3.66 7.42
C ARG A 72 6.34 -4.27 8.09
N THR A 73 6.17 -4.06 9.39
CA THR A 73 5.02 -4.61 10.15
C THR A 73 3.70 -4.05 9.63
N MET A 74 3.62 -2.74 9.37
CA MET A 74 2.43 -2.15 8.75
C MET A 74 2.23 -2.62 7.30
N SER A 75 3.32 -2.82 6.54
CA SER A 75 3.23 -3.36 5.17
C SER A 75 2.68 -4.79 5.14
N LYS A 76 3.04 -5.63 6.13
CA LYS A 76 2.49 -6.99 6.33
C LYS A 76 0.99 -6.92 6.66
N LYS A 77 0.59 -6.10 7.64
CA LYS A 77 -0.82 -5.93 8.04
C LYS A 77 -1.68 -5.44 6.87
N MET A 78 -1.26 -4.41 6.16
CA MET A 78 -2.02 -3.87 5.02
C MET A 78 -2.10 -4.84 3.84
N LEU A 79 -1.07 -5.70 3.64
CA LEU A 79 -1.12 -6.79 2.66
C LEU A 79 -2.13 -7.89 3.08
N GLN A 80 -2.27 -8.18 4.38
CA GLN A 80 -3.29 -9.09 4.90
C GLN A 80 -4.71 -8.51 4.72
N GLU A 81 -4.93 -7.23 5.00
CA GLU A 81 -6.23 -6.58 4.77
C GLU A 81 -6.66 -6.62 3.30
N LEU A 82 -5.73 -6.42 2.35
CA LEU A 82 -6.04 -6.59 0.91
C LEU A 82 -6.41 -8.03 0.52
N ILE A 83 -5.98 -9.04 1.28
CA ILE A 83 -6.37 -10.45 1.08
C ILE A 83 -7.77 -10.67 1.68
N THR A 84 -8.03 -10.17 2.89
CA THR A 84 -9.34 -10.23 3.56
C THR A 84 -10.44 -9.53 2.74
N ASP A 85 -10.17 -8.33 2.24
CA ASP A 85 -11.06 -7.60 1.32
C ASP A 85 -11.26 -8.37 -0.01
N ALA A 86 -10.22 -8.99 -0.57
CA ALA A 86 -10.37 -9.80 -1.77
C ALA A 86 -11.28 -11.03 -1.56
N HIS A 87 -11.24 -11.69 -0.40
CA HIS A 87 -12.19 -12.75 -0.05
C HIS A 87 -13.63 -12.23 0.10
N LYS A 88 -13.84 -11.17 0.91
CA LYS A 88 -15.15 -10.52 1.08
C LYS A 88 -15.77 -10.06 -0.24
N ARG A 89 -14.94 -9.58 -1.19
CA ARG A 89 -15.38 -9.23 -2.54
C ARG A 89 -15.78 -10.46 -3.36
N LEU A 90 -15.07 -11.59 -3.25
CA LEU A 90 -15.47 -12.85 -3.92
C LEU A 90 -16.79 -13.40 -3.38
N GLU A 91 -17.02 -13.35 -2.08
CA GLU A 91 -18.31 -13.70 -1.45
C GLU A 91 -19.44 -12.82 -2.01
N LYS A 92 -19.26 -11.49 -1.97
CA LYS A 92 -20.23 -10.52 -2.52
C LYS A 92 -20.51 -10.75 -4.01
N TYR A 93 -19.50 -11.02 -4.83
CA TYR A 93 -19.71 -11.29 -6.25
C TYR A 93 -20.38 -12.65 -6.48
N THR A 94 -20.13 -13.65 -5.63
CA THR A 94 -20.79 -14.96 -5.70
C THR A 94 -22.28 -14.83 -5.40
N ALA A 95 -22.66 -14.12 -4.33
CA ALA A 95 -24.06 -13.82 -4.03
C ALA A 95 -24.74 -13.02 -5.16
N ALA A 96 -24.04 -12.04 -5.74
CA ALA A 96 -24.56 -11.27 -6.88
C ALA A 96 -24.74 -12.13 -8.16
N ILE A 97 -23.88 -13.13 -8.40
CA ILE A 97 -24.05 -14.05 -9.53
C ILE A 97 -25.34 -14.85 -9.39
N TYR A 98 -25.63 -15.41 -8.21
CA TYR A 98 -26.87 -16.16 -7.97
C TYR A 98 -28.10 -15.25 -8.16
N TYR A 99 -28.15 -14.10 -7.48
CA TYR A 99 -29.26 -13.16 -7.55
C TYR A 99 -29.56 -12.68 -8.99
N TRP A 100 -28.53 -12.25 -9.74
CA TRP A 100 -28.75 -11.76 -11.10
C TRP A 100 -29.06 -12.87 -12.10
N ARG A 101 -28.57 -14.11 -11.88
CA ARG A 101 -28.91 -15.28 -12.71
C ARG A 101 -30.36 -15.72 -12.48
N GLU A 102 -30.83 -15.71 -11.24
CA GLU A 102 -32.25 -15.91 -10.87
C GLU A 102 -33.14 -14.85 -11.53
N LYS A 103 -32.78 -13.57 -11.40
CA LYS A 103 -33.45 -12.44 -12.07
C LYS A 103 -33.32 -12.42 -13.61
N CYS A 104 -32.52 -13.31 -14.19
CA CYS A 104 -32.53 -13.60 -15.63
C CYS A 104 -33.45 -14.78 -15.96
N ALA A 105 -33.48 -15.83 -15.15
CA ALA A 105 -34.35 -17.00 -15.33
C ALA A 105 -35.85 -16.66 -15.18
N GLU A 106 -36.19 -15.61 -14.42
CA GLU A 106 -37.54 -15.04 -14.38
C GLU A 106 -38.01 -14.42 -15.72
N LEU A 107 -37.09 -14.13 -16.65
CA LEU A 107 -37.35 -13.38 -17.89
C LEU A 107 -36.94 -14.12 -19.18
N LEU A 108 -36.10 -15.16 -19.07
CA LEU A 108 -35.45 -15.85 -20.18
C LEU A 108 -35.61 -17.37 -20.02
N SER A 109 -35.76 -18.11 -21.12
CA SER A 109 -35.77 -19.58 -21.06
C SER A 109 -34.40 -20.16 -20.72
N ASP A 110 -34.37 -21.38 -20.19
CA ASP A 110 -33.14 -22.09 -19.81
C ASP A 110 -32.12 -22.22 -20.95
N GLU A 111 -32.58 -22.29 -22.21
CA GLU A 111 -31.71 -22.27 -23.38
C GLU A 111 -30.94 -20.94 -23.48
N TRP A 112 -31.62 -19.81 -23.32
CA TRP A 112 -30.97 -18.49 -23.29
C TRP A 112 -30.05 -18.33 -22.08
N ILE A 113 -30.42 -18.83 -20.90
CA ILE A 113 -29.54 -18.86 -19.73
C ILE A 113 -28.27 -19.69 -20.02
N SER A 114 -28.40 -20.88 -20.63
CA SER A 114 -27.27 -21.73 -21.02
C SER A 114 -26.37 -21.09 -22.09
N LYS A 115 -26.98 -20.39 -23.06
CA LYS A 115 -26.28 -19.61 -24.10
C LYS A 115 -25.51 -18.43 -23.48
N LEU A 116 -26.06 -17.80 -22.45
CA LEU A 116 -25.47 -16.66 -21.74
C LEU A 116 -24.36 -17.05 -20.77
N ASP A 117 -24.53 -18.11 -19.98
CA ASP A 117 -23.49 -18.66 -19.10
C ASP A 117 -22.17 -18.86 -19.89
N LYS A 118 -22.26 -19.51 -21.07
CA LYS A 118 -21.13 -19.76 -21.98
C LYS A 118 -20.52 -18.46 -22.54
N ALA A 119 -21.36 -17.49 -22.92
CA ALA A 119 -20.91 -16.22 -23.48
C ALA A 119 -20.20 -15.33 -22.43
N ILE A 120 -20.76 -15.28 -21.22
CA ILE A 120 -20.21 -14.55 -20.07
C ILE A 120 -18.93 -15.24 -19.56
N GLU A 121 -18.90 -16.57 -19.48
CA GLU A 121 -17.68 -17.30 -19.11
C GLU A 121 -16.53 -17.04 -20.10
N LYS A 122 -16.81 -17.05 -21.40
CA LYS A 122 -15.81 -16.73 -22.44
C LYS A 122 -15.22 -15.33 -22.23
N GLN A 123 -16.05 -14.33 -21.95
CA GLN A 123 -15.57 -12.98 -21.63
C GLN A 123 -14.79 -12.92 -20.32
N MET A 124 -15.29 -13.55 -19.26
CA MET A 124 -14.60 -13.65 -17.97
C MET A 124 -13.20 -14.24 -18.16
N ASN A 125 -13.05 -15.33 -18.90
CA ASN A 125 -11.77 -15.96 -19.16
C ASN A 125 -10.81 -15.06 -19.96
N VAL A 126 -11.30 -14.25 -20.92
CA VAL A 126 -10.47 -13.24 -21.62
C VAL A 126 -10.01 -12.14 -20.67
N LYS A 127 -10.93 -11.48 -19.93
CA LYS A 127 -10.59 -10.40 -18.99
C LYS A 127 -9.69 -10.92 -17.86
N ARG A 128 -9.88 -12.18 -17.43
CA ARG A 128 -9.07 -12.93 -16.45
C ARG A 128 -7.65 -13.20 -16.96
N LYS A 129 -7.48 -13.65 -18.21
CA LYS A 129 -6.16 -13.88 -18.83
C LYS A 129 -5.33 -12.59 -18.85
N ILE A 130 -5.91 -11.49 -19.35
CA ILE A 130 -5.28 -10.17 -19.40
C ILE A 130 -4.88 -9.69 -17.99
N LYS A 131 -5.76 -9.89 -16.99
CA LYS A 131 -5.49 -9.57 -15.58
C LYS A 131 -4.33 -10.40 -15.02
N ARG A 132 -4.28 -11.71 -15.30
CA ARG A 132 -3.19 -12.62 -14.90
C ARG A 132 -1.85 -12.18 -15.48
N GLU A 133 -1.79 -11.96 -16.79
CA GLU A 133 -0.55 -11.59 -17.49
C GLU A 133 0.04 -10.29 -16.93
N ARG A 134 -0.80 -9.26 -16.75
CA ARG A 134 -0.39 -7.99 -16.12
C ARG A 134 0.09 -8.15 -14.67
N LEU A 135 -0.51 -9.05 -13.90
CA LEU A 135 -0.11 -9.31 -12.51
C LEU A 135 1.18 -10.15 -12.43
N ASN A 136 1.37 -11.12 -13.32
CA ASN A 136 2.60 -11.89 -13.43
C ASN A 136 3.78 -11.01 -13.83
N GLN A 137 3.61 -10.14 -14.84
CA GLN A 137 4.62 -9.14 -15.22
C GLN A 137 4.96 -8.20 -14.05
N LYS A 138 3.95 -7.76 -13.28
CA LYS A 138 4.17 -6.97 -12.05
C LYS A 138 4.96 -7.75 -10.99
N LEU A 139 4.68 -9.04 -10.80
CA LEU A 139 5.39 -9.90 -9.84
C LEU A 139 6.86 -10.07 -10.23
N GLU A 140 7.15 -10.38 -11.50
CA GLU A 140 8.53 -10.54 -11.98
C GLU A 140 9.31 -9.23 -11.93
N ASN A 141 8.68 -8.08 -12.24
CA ASN A 141 9.33 -6.78 -12.11
C ASN A 141 9.69 -6.46 -10.64
N MET A 142 8.85 -6.85 -9.67
CA MET A 142 9.19 -6.72 -8.24
C MET A 142 10.35 -7.65 -7.84
N LYS A 143 10.35 -8.92 -8.28
CA LYS A 143 11.47 -9.86 -8.05
C LYS A 143 12.80 -9.38 -8.66
N ARG A 144 12.76 -8.75 -9.83
CA ARG A 144 13.95 -8.18 -10.50
C ARG A 144 14.56 -7.05 -9.69
N SER A 145 13.75 -6.04 -9.33
CA SER A 145 14.20 -4.91 -8.51
C SER A 145 14.70 -5.35 -7.12
N ASP A 146 14.05 -6.35 -6.51
CA ASP A 146 14.50 -6.93 -5.24
C ASP A 146 15.87 -7.66 -5.34
N LYS A 147 16.13 -8.36 -6.46
CA LYS A 147 17.47 -8.94 -6.75
C LYS A 147 18.53 -7.89 -7.04
N GLU A 148 18.18 -6.85 -7.79
CA GLU A 148 19.05 -5.73 -8.16
C GLU A 148 19.47 -4.92 -6.92
N ASN A 149 18.51 -4.60 -6.04
CA ASN A 149 18.77 -3.92 -4.77
C ASN A 149 19.72 -4.72 -3.87
N ARG A 150 19.63 -6.06 -3.84
CA ARG A 150 20.58 -6.91 -3.12
C ARG A 150 21.99 -6.79 -3.70
N LYS A 151 22.15 -6.98 -5.01
CA LYS A 151 23.45 -6.83 -5.70
C LYS A 151 24.11 -5.48 -5.48
N ASN A 152 23.32 -4.40 -5.47
CA ASN A 152 23.84 -3.05 -5.24
C ASN A 152 24.32 -2.86 -3.79
N VAL A 153 23.70 -3.52 -2.81
CA VAL A 153 24.16 -3.53 -1.41
C VAL A 153 25.38 -4.45 -1.25
N GLU A 154 25.40 -5.61 -1.90
CA GLU A 154 26.55 -6.54 -1.93
C GLU A 154 27.80 -5.83 -2.48
N MET A 155 27.69 -5.18 -3.64
CA MET A 155 28.78 -4.39 -4.24
C MET A 155 29.20 -3.17 -3.39
N GLN A 156 28.26 -2.52 -2.69
CA GLN A 156 28.60 -1.44 -1.75
C GLN A 156 29.39 -1.96 -0.54
N LEU A 157 29.06 -3.15 -0.03
CA LEU A 157 29.81 -3.78 1.06
C LEU A 157 31.20 -4.24 0.59
N GLU A 158 31.31 -4.83 -0.60
CA GLU A 158 32.60 -5.19 -1.21
C GLU A 158 33.51 -3.97 -1.36
N ASN A 159 33.00 -2.86 -1.90
CA ASN A 159 33.75 -1.61 -2.02
C ASN A 159 34.17 -1.01 -0.66
N LEU A 160 33.39 -1.22 0.41
CA LEU A 160 33.74 -0.79 1.77
C LEU A 160 34.74 -1.73 2.47
N CYS A 161 34.86 -2.99 2.02
CA CYS A 161 35.80 -3.96 2.57
C CYS A 161 37.21 -3.88 1.95
N ILE A 162 37.43 -3.08 0.90
CA ILE A 162 38.73 -2.93 0.23
C ILE A 162 39.44 -1.64 0.67
N SER A 163 40.03 -1.65 1.87
CA SER A 163 41.35 -1.02 2.12
C SER A 163 41.87 -1.27 3.55
N PRO A 164 42.79 -2.23 3.77
CA PRO A 164 43.66 -2.25 4.94
C PRO A 164 44.92 -1.38 4.70
N ARG A 165 44.76 -0.19 4.10
CA ARG A 165 45.86 0.69 3.66
C ARG A 165 45.74 2.16 4.09
N SER A 166 45.13 2.38 5.25
CA SER A 166 45.22 3.61 6.05
C SER A 166 45.59 3.35 7.52
N ALA A 167 45.99 2.12 7.85
CA ALA A 167 46.64 1.82 9.12
C ALA A 167 48.10 2.30 9.06
N LEU A 168 48.54 3.02 10.09
CA LEU A 168 49.89 3.59 10.25
C LEU A 168 50.26 4.64 9.18
N ASN A 169 49.93 5.90 9.47
CA ASN A 169 50.91 6.98 9.64
C ASN A 169 50.18 8.26 10.12
N ILE A 170 50.01 8.36 11.44
CA ILE A 170 49.83 9.63 12.13
C ILE A 170 51.08 9.79 12.99
N GLU A 171 52.09 10.43 12.42
CA GLU A 171 53.24 10.89 13.19
C GLU A 171 52.77 12.11 14.00
N ILE A 172 52.77 11.98 15.33
CA ILE A 172 52.48 13.10 16.23
C ILE A 172 53.82 13.79 16.48
N GLU A 173 54.14 14.81 15.68
CA GLU A 173 55.24 15.71 15.99
C GLU A 173 54.85 16.60 17.18
N GLU A 174 55.52 16.39 18.32
CA GLU A 174 55.39 17.23 19.51
C GLU A 174 56.18 18.55 19.37
N GLU A 175 55.83 19.39 18.38
CA GLU A 175 56.40 20.74 18.27
C GLU A 175 55.75 21.70 19.29
N ALA A 176 56.45 21.92 20.41
CA ALA A 176 56.02 22.80 21.48
C ALA A 176 56.26 24.29 21.17
N PHE A 177 55.24 25.02 20.72
CA PHE A 177 55.33 26.46 20.47
C PHE A 177 54.94 27.32 21.69
N ASN A 178 55.94 27.71 22.48
CA ASN A 178 55.79 28.60 23.63
C ASN A 178 56.08 30.08 23.27
N SER A 179 55.05 30.86 22.97
CA SER A 179 54.97 32.28 23.37
C SER A 179 53.57 32.87 23.16
N SER A 180 53.20 33.82 24.02
CA SER A 180 51.93 34.57 24.05
C SER A 180 52.23 36.08 23.94
N PRO A 181 51.26 37.00 24.06
CA PRO A 181 49.80 36.87 24.02
C PRO A 181 49.15 37.80 22.95
N ASP A 182 47.82 37.72 22.78
CA ASP A 182 46.94 38.88 23.03
C ASP A 182 45.45 38.48 22.95
N THR A 183 44.60 39.29 23.60
CA THR A 183 43.20 39.00 23.95
C THR A 183 42.20 39.06 22.81
N GLU A 184 41.31 38.07 22.71
CA GLU A 184 39.84 38.26 22.79
C GLU A 184 39.17 36.97 23.32
N ASP A 185 38.35 37.08 24.37
CA ASP A 185 37.76 35.93 25.08
C ASP A 185 36.52 35.35 24.38
N LEU A 186 36.75 34.38 23.48
CA LEU A 186 35.69 33.48 22.99
C LEU A 186 35.52 32.29 23.94
N PRO A 187 34.35 32.13 24.62
CA PRO A 187 34.17 31.08 25.61
C PRO A 187 34.18 29.69 24.96
N SER A 188 35.01 28.79 25.49
CA SER A 188 35.07 27.40 25.07
C SER A 188 33.69 26.73 25.07
N PHE A 189 33.43 25.91 24.05
CA PHE A 189 32.18 25.13 23.92
C PHE A 189 31.85 24.29 25.17
N ALA A 190 32.88 23.86 25.92
CA ALA A 190 32.69 23.17 27.20
C ALA A 190 32.03 24.06 28.28
N ALA A 191 32.39 25.34 28.35
CA ALA A 191 31.80 26.29 29.30
C ALA A 191 30.35 26.65 28.94
N ALA A 192 30.04 26.78 27.64
CA ALA A 192 28.67 27.00 27.15
C ALA A 192 27.74 25.81 27.50
N LEU A 193 28.24 24.58 27.41
CA LEU A 193 27.53 23.38 27.88
C LEU A 193 27.32 23.39 29.39
N GLN A 194 28.30 23.82 30.18
CA GLN A 194 28.22 23.79 31.64
C GLN A 194 27.28 24.88 32.21
N LEU A 195 27.21 26.05 31.57
CA LEU A 195 26.18 27.07 31.86
C LEU A 195 24.76 26.57 31.56
N SER A 196 24.60 25.71 30.54
CA SER A 196 23.30 25.15 30.14
C SER A 196 22.78 24.04 31.07
N LEU A 197 23.50 23.72 32.15
CA LEU A 197 23.20 22.61 33.07
C LEU A 197 23.07 23.05 34.54
N GLN A 198 23.06 24.36 34.83
CA GLN A 198 22.88 24.90 36.19
C GLN A 198 21.55 25.64 36.42
N ASP A 199 20.73 25.84 35.39
CA ASP A 199 19.44 26.56 35.48
C ASP A 199 18.20 25.64 35.54
N GLU A 200 18.30 24.54 36.30
CA GLU A 200 17.12 23.78 36.77
C GLU A 200 16.46 24.55 37.93
N GLY A 201 16.00 25.76 37.62
CA GLY A 201 15.85 26.87 38.57
C GLY A 201 14.61 27.77 38.37
N GLN A 202 13.42 27.17 38.39
CA GLN A 202 12.15 27.85 38.77
C GLN A 202 11.42 28.74 37.71
N THR A 203 10.49 28.09 36.98
CA THR A 203 9.22 28.62 36.42
C THR A 203 9.23 29.56 35.19
N ARG A 204 8.59 29.09 34.09
CA ARG A 204 7.20 29.51 33.68
C ARG A 204 6.72 28.77 32.42
N CYS A 205 5.48 28.26 32.45
CA CYS A 205 4.88 27.54 31.32
C CYS A 205 4.28 28.50 30.28
N PRO A 206 4.55 28.35 28.97
CA PRO A 206 3.93 29.16 27.91
C PRO A 206 2.55 28.65 27.46
N PHE A 207 1.72 28.16 28.40
CA PHE A 207 0.33 27.76 28.15
C PHE A 207 -0.64 28.64 28.93
N LYS A 208 -1.08 29.75 28.31
CA LYS A 208 -2.22 30.53 28.81
C LYS A 208 -3.52 29.78 28.53
N CYS A 209 -3.94 28.93 29.46
CA CYS A 209 -5.35 28.58 29.57
C CYS A 209 -6.14 29.83 29.95
N HIS A 210 -7.31 30.01 29.32
CA HIS A 210 -8.36 30.88 29.84
C HIS A 210 -9.65 30.07 29.87
N GLN A 211 -10.17 29.84 31.07
CA GLN A 211 -11.56 29.45 31.28
C GLN A 211 -12.33 30.68 31.74
N GLY A 212 -13.51 30.87 31.19
CA GLY A 212 -14.45 31.92 31.54
C GLY A 212 -15.82 31.49 31.05
N GLY A 213 -16.47 30.59 31.80
CA GLY A 213 -17.75 30.01 31.40
C GLY A 213 -18.93 30.87 31.83
N GLN A 214 -19.96 30.91 31.00
CA GLN A 214 -21.34 31.13 31.43
C GLN A 214 -22.24 30.10 30.74
N SER A 215 -23.16 29.54 31.50
CA SER A 215 -24.22 28.64 31.03
C SER A 215 -25.42 29.43 30.49
N PHE A 216 -26.27 28.83 29.65
CA PHE A 216 -27.68 28.59 29.98
C PHE A 216 -28.42 27.73 28.92
N SER A 217 -29.36 26.90 29.40
CA SER A 217 -30.54 26.32 28.72
C SER A 217 -30.48 25.76 27.28
N ASN A 218 -30.49 24.42 27.21
CA ASN A 218 -31.40 23.63 26.32
C ASN A 218 -32.82 23.58 26.96
N PRO A 219 -33.88 22.95 26.37
CA PRO A 219 -34.02 22.20 25.10
C PRO A 219 -35.07 22.87 24.15
N HIS A 220 -35.91 22.29 23.27
CA HIS A 220 -36.29 20.91 22.81
C HIS A 220 -36.82 20.97 21.34
N PRO A 221 -37.02 19.84 20.62
CA PRO A 221 -37.41 19.83 19.20
C PRO A 221 -38.90 19.51 18.91
N ILE A 222 -39.41 20.02 17.79
CA ILE A 222 -40.67 19.66 17.07
C ILE A 222 -40.43 20.03 15.59
N ALA A 223 -40.72 19.23 14.56
CA ALA A 223 -41.09 17.80 14.46
C ALA A 223 -40.51 17.21 13.15
#